data_AF-A0A4Y2I6E6-F1
#
_entry.id   AF-A0A4Y2I6E6-F1
#
_cell.length_a   1.000
_cell.length_b   1.000
_cell.length_c   1.000
_cell.angle_alpha   90.00
_cell.angle_beta   90.00
_cell.angle_gamma   90.00
#
_symmetry.space_group_name_H-M   'P 1'
#
loop_
_entity.id
_entity.type
_entity.pdbx_description
1 polymer ?
#
loop_
_entity_poly.entity_id
_entity_poly.type
_entity_poly.pdbx_seq_one_letter_code
_entity_poly.pdbx_strand_id
1 'polypeptide(L)'
;MRSLKHTAGLSRGRGISESTLTKWILTMSIVTTISYQVKDFCGLSFIASEHHTDARNSRILRDNDDVQKLGSWFESRNPFPVSDFVMSIGTGILGDETVNCHRAFNVEVFR
;
A
#
# COMPACT_ATOMS: atom_id res chain seq x y z
N MET A 1 -11.72 -9.53 -10.10
CA MET A 1 -12.25 -8.53 -11.06
C MET A 1 -13.59 -9.05 -11.55
N ARG A 2 -14.65 -8.24 -11.45
CA ARG A 2 -16.06 -8.48 -11.88
C ARG A 2 -16.34 -9.87 -12.51
N SER A 3 -16.37 -10.07 -13.83
CA SER A 3 -15.20 -10.64 -14.51
C SER A 3 -14.24 -9.54 -15.03
N LEU A 4 -13.52 -9.76 -16.13
CA LEU A 4 -13.20 -8.66 -17.06
C LEU A 4 -14.03 -8.74 -18.37
N LYS A 5 -15.36 -8.63 -18.22
CA LYS A 5 -16.11 -7.43 -18.66
C LYS A 5 -16.22 -6.56 -17.40
N HIS A 6 -17.09 -5.58 -17.42
CA HIS A 6 -18.09 -5.54 -16.35
C HIS A 6 -18.98 -6.85 -16.27
N THR A 7 -18.40 -8.05 -16.02
CA THR A 7 -18.99 -9.45 -15.90
C THR A 7 -19.43 -10.29 -17.14
N ALA A 8 -18.48 -10.63 -18.04
CA ALA A 8 -18.44 -11.58 -19.19
C ALA A 8 -16.99 -11.65 -19.77
N GLY A 9 -16.75 -11.21 -21.03
CA GLY A 9 -15.43 -11.14 -21.70
C GLY A 9 -15.47 -10.23 -22.96
N LEU A 10 -14.41 -10.24 -23.78
CA LEU A 10 -14.30 -9.42 -25.01
C LEU A 10 -15.03 -10.06 -26.20
N SER A 11 -16.14 -9.47 -26.64
CA SER A 11 -16.96 -9.97 -27.77
C SER A 11 -16.45 -9.46 -29.13
N ARG A 12 -16.71 -10.24 -30.20
CA ARG A 12 -16.40 -9.85 -31.60
C ARG A 12 -17.26 -8.66 -32.05
N GLY A 13 -16.77 -7.44 -31.82
CA GLY A 13 -17.32 -6.20 -32.36
C GLY A 13 -16.68 -5.77 -33.69
N ARG A 14 -17.30 -4.84 -34.41
CA ARG A 14 -16.69 -4.20 -35.60
C ARG A 14 -15.34 -3.59 -35.21
N GLY A 15 -14.31 -3.84 -36.01
CA GLY A 15 -12.96 -3.28 -35.84
C GLY A 15 -12.03 -4.09 -34.92
N ILE A 16 -12.51 -5.09 -34.18
CA ILE A 16 -11.62 -6.04 -33.50
C ILE A 16 -11.18 -7.10 -34.51
N SER A 17 -9.95 -6.99 -35.00
CA SER A 17 -9.31 -8.06 -35.78
C SER A 17 -9.03 -9.29 -34.90
N GLU A 18 -9.02 -10.47 -35.51
CA GLU A 18 -8.65 -11.74 -34.84
C GLU A 18 -7.28 -11.65 -34.14
N SER A 19 -6.30 -11.00 -34.79
CA SER A 19 -4.98 -10.74 -34.23
C SER A 19 -4.97 -9.90 -32.95
N THR A 20 -6.00 -9.09 -32.72
CA THR A 20 -6.14 -8.21 -31.54
C THR A 20 -6.80 -8.96 -30.38
N LEU A 21 -7.86 -9.74 -30.67
CA LEU A 21 -8.52 -10.61 -29.69
C LEU A 21 -7.55 -11.64 -29.10
N THR A 22 -6.75 -12.30 -29.95
CA THR A 22 -5.76 -13.29 -29.53
C THR A 22 -4.71 -12.71 -28.57
N LYS A 23 -4.17 -11.52 -28.86
CA LYS A 23 -3.22 -10.82 -27.98
C LYS A 23 -3.83 -10.52 -26.60
N TRP A 24 -5.09 -10.10 -26.56
CA TRP A 24 -5.78 -9.81 -25.29
C TRP A 24 -5.93 -11.07 -24.42
N ILE A 25 -6.36 -12.19 -25.00
CA ILE A 25 -6.52 -13.48 -24.28
C ILE A 25 -5.17 -13.94 -23.71
N LEU A 26 -4.08 -13.85 -24.49
CA LEU A 26 -2.75 -14.28 -24.07
C LEU A 26 -2.15 -13.40 -22.96
N THR A 27 -2.39 -12.09 -22.99
CA THR A 27 -1.72 -11.12 -22.09
C THR A 27 -2.56 -10.75 -20.85
N MET A 28 -3.87 -11.02 -20.83
CA MET A 28 -4.74 -10.67 -19.70
C MET A 28 -4.37 -11.36 -18.37
N SER A 29 -3.76 -12.54 -18.45
CA SER A 29 -3.13 -13.24 -17.32
C SER A 29 -2.05 -12.36 -16.67
N ILE A 30 -1.09 -11.89 -17.46
CA ILE A 30 0.04 -11.04 -17.03
C ILE A 30 -0.46 -9.71 -16.49
N VAL A 31 -1.42 -9.06 -17.16
CA VAL A 31 -1.99 -7.77 -16.72
C VAL A 31 -2.73 -7.91 -15.40
N THR A 32 -3.37 -9.06 -15.16
CA THR A 32 -3.99 -9.38 -13.85
C THR A 32 -2.91 -9.51 -12.76
N THR A 33 -1.81 -10.20 -13.04
CA THR A 33 -0.66 -10.35 -12.12
C THR A 33 0.00 -9.01 -11.78
N ILE A 34 0.18 -8.10 -12.75
CA ILE A 34 0.78 -6.78 -12.49
C ILE A 34 -0.22 -5.85 -11.78
N SER A 35 -1.50 -5.86 -12.18
CA SER A 35 -2.54 -5.05 -11.51
C SER A 35 -2.78 -5.47 -10.06
N TYR A 36 -2.46 -6.74 -9.74
CA TYR A 36 -2.35 -7.24 -8.38
C TYR A 36 -1.12 -6.60 -7.69
N GLN A 37 0.09 -6.79 -8.23
CA GLN A 37 1.35 -6.23 -7.69
C GLN A 37 1.39 -4.70 -7.51
N VAL A 38 0.70 -3.92 -8.34
CA VAL A 38 0.69 -2.44 -8.22
C VAL A 38 -0.32 -1.96 -7.17
N LYS A 39 -1.42 -2.69 -6.95
CA LYS A 39 -2.35 -2.41 -5.85
C LYS A 39 -1.81 -2.88 -4.49
N ASP A 40 -1.03 -3.96 -4.53
CA ASP A 40 -0.15 -4.43 -3.47
C ASP A 40 0.90 -3.35 -3.11
N PHE A 41 1.58 -2.76 -4.11
CA PHE A 41 2.57 -1.69 -3.89
C PHE A 41 1.98 -0.36 -3.40
N CYS A 42 0.96 0.19 -4.08
CA CYS A 42 0.40 1.50 -3.76
C CYS A 42 -0.49 1.51 -2.50
N GLY A 43 -0.67 0.38 -1.80
CA GLY A 43 -1.54 0.26 -0.63
C GLY A 43 -3.04 0.53 -0.90
N LEU A 44 -3.46 0.48 -2.18
CA LEU A 44 -4.81 0.85 -2.60
C LEU A 44 -5.50 -0.29 -3.32
N SER A 45 -6.76 -0.54 -2.96
CA SER A 45 -7.49 -1.69 -3.48
C SER A 45 -8.88 -1.23 -3.99
N PHE A 46 -9.12 -1.31 -5.30
CA PHE A 46 -10.21 -0.57 -5.99
C PHE A 46 -11.23 -1.46 -6.67
N ILE A 47 -12.52 -1.24 -6.36
CA ILE A 47 -13.64 -2.02 -6.90
C ILE A 47 -14.69 -1.19 -7.62
N ALA A 48 -15.32 -1.84 -8.60
CA ALA A 48 -16.78 -1.85 -8.72
C ALA A 48 -17.41 -2.44 -7.44
N SER A 49 -17.68 -1.57 -6.45
CA SER A 49 -17.86 -1.68 -4.97
C SER A 49 -17.94 -3.02 -4.15
N GLU A 50 -17.62 -4.22 -4.67
CA GLU A 50 -17.75 -5.52 -3.95
C GLU A 50 -16.46 -6.24 -3.45
N HIS A 51 -15.28 -6.09 -4.07
CA HIS A 51 -14.08 -6.95 -3.88
C HIS A 51 -12.89 -6.31 -3.08
N HIS A 52 -13.06 -5.18 -2.40
CA HIS A 52 -11.97 -4.39 -1.78
C HIS A 52 -12.52 -3.48 -0.64
N THR A 53 -13.11 -4.09 0.39
CA THR A 53 -13.93 -3.41 1.41
C THR A 53 -13.17 -2.69 2.51
N ASP A 54 -11.84 -2.82 2.58
CA ASP A 54 -11.00 -2.16 3.59
C ASP A 54 -10.40 -0.85 3.07
N ALA A 55 -10.23 -0.74 1.76
CA ALA A 55 -10.15 0.55 1.06
C ALA A 55 -11.53 1.26 0.96
N ARG A 56 -12.54 0.83 1.73
CA ARG A 56 -13.83 1.51 1.81
C ARG A 56 -13.68 2.73 2.72
N ASN A 57 -14.09 3.88 2.20
CA ASN A 57 -13.95 5.20 2.84
C ASN A 57 -14.34 5.22 4.32
N SER A 58 -15.38 4.49 4.75
CA SER A 58 -15.81 4.44 6.14
C SER A 58 -14.78 3.86 7.13
N ARG A 59 -13.86 3.00 6.66
CA ARG A 59 -12.76 2.46 7.47
C ARG A 59 -11.56 3.39 7.45
N ILE A 60 -11.11 3.78 6.25
CA ILE A 60 -10.07 4.81 6.05
C ILE A 60 -10.32 6.06 6.90
N LEU A 61 -11.56 6.57 6.94
CA LEU A 61 -11.93 7.75 7.72
C LEU A 61 -11.85 7.53 9.24
N ARG A 62 -12.14 6.31 9.72
CA ARG A 62 -12.01 5.97 11.15
C ARG A 62 -10.56 5.80 11.55
N ASP A 63 -9.78 5.10 10.74
CA ASP A 63 -8.36 4.87 11.01
C ASP A 63 -7.61 6.20 11.09
N ASN A 64 -7.94 7.15 10.20
CA ASN A 64 -7.43 8.53 10.26
C ASN A 64 -7.85 9.28 11.55
N ASP A 65 -9.12 9.15 11.99
CA ASP A 65 -9.64 9.76 13.21
C ASP A 65 -8.98 9.19 14.48
N ASP A 66 -8.73 7.87 14.52
CA ASP A 66 -8.04 7.22 15.64
C ASP A 66 -6.54 7.54 15.67
N VAL A 67 -5.88 7.74 14.51
CA VAL A 67 -4.52 8.30 14.44
C VAL A 67 -4.46 9.71 15.03
N GLN A 68 -5.44 10.58 14.75
CA GLN A 68 -5.48 11.92 15.35
C GLN A 68 -5.62 11.85 16.88
N LYS A 69 -6.51 11.00 17.41
CA LYS A 69 -6.68 10.82 18.86
C LYS A 69 -5.40 10.36 19.56
N LEU A 70 -4.65 9.45 18.93
CA LEU A 70 -3.37 8.98 19.46
C LEU A 70 -2.31 10.10 19.44
N GLY A 71 -2.27 10.90 18.38
CA GLY A 71 -1.43 12.11 18.31
C GLY A 71 -1.71 13.08 19.47
N SER A 72 -2.98 13.47 19.65
CA SER A 72 -3.39 14.34 20.77
C SER A 72 -3.12 13.75 22.15
N TRP A 73 -3.16 12.42 22.30
CA TRP A 73 -2.77 11.78 23.55
C TRP A 73 -1.27 11.97 23.83
N PHE A 74 -0.41 11.72 22.82
CA PHE A 74 1.04 11.90 22.94
C PHE A 74 1.43 13.37 23.18
N GLU A 75 0.75 14.35 22.56
CA GLU A 75 0.96 15.77 22.84
C GLU A 75 0.79 16.11 24.34
N SER A 76 -0.16 15.46 25.02
CA SER A 76 -0.45 15.68 26.44
C SER A 76 0.37 14.82 27.40
N ARG A 77 0.87 13.66 26.96
CA ARG A 77 1.49 12.62 27.80
C ARG A 77 2.63 11.90 27.06
N ASN A 78 3.53 12.66 26.45
CA ASN A 78 4.66 12.09 25.71
C ASN A 78 5.53 11.19 26.62
N PRO A 79 5.63 9.88 26.38
CA PRO A 79 6.47 8.99 27.17
C PRO A 79 7.95 9.00 26.73
N PHE A 80 8.26 9.67 25.62
CA PHE A 80 9.60 9.68 25.03
C PHE A 80 10.40 10.90 25.51
N PRO A 81 11.69 10.72 25.88
CA PRO A 81 12.56 11.84 26.23
C PRO A 81 12.86 12.70 24.99
N VAL A 82 13.01 14.01 25.20
CA VAL A 82 13.47 14.91 24.13
C VAL A 82 14.95 14.63 23.85
N SER A 83 15.29 14.43 22.58
CA SER A 83 16.66 14.19 22.12
C SER A 83 16.83 14.75 20.71
N ASP A 84 18.03 15.25 20.40
CA ASP A 84 18.39 15.71 19.06
C ASP A 84 18.71 14.54 18.10
N PHE A 85 18.72 13.31 18.61
CA PHE A 85 19.04 12.08 17.89
C PHE A 85 17.80 11.21 17.67
N VAL A 86 17.77 10.48 16.56
CA VAL A 86 16.67 9.53 16.27
C VAL A 86 16.88 8.26 17.10
N MET A 87 16.15 8.12 18.22
CA MET A 87 16.23 6.95 19.08
C MET A 87 15.33 5.80 18.60
N SER A 88 15.90 4.60 18.50
CA SER A 88 15.13 3.36 18.36
C SER A 88 14.41 3.03 19.68
N ILE A 89 13.08 3.11 19.69
CA ILE A 89 12.24 2.81 20.87
C ILE A 89 12.48 1.38 21.40
N GLY A 90 12.80 0.42 20.53
CA GLY A 90 12.99 -0.98 20.91
C GLY A 90 14.40 -1.36 21.40
N THR A 91 15.42 -0.56 21.07
CA THR A 91 16.83 -0.90 21.39
C THR A 91 17.60 0.21 22.12
N GLY A 92 17.05 1.43 22.19
CA GLY A 92 17.73 2.61 22.74
C GLY A 92 18.86 3.16 21.87
N ILE A 93 19.16 2.54 20.72
CA ILE A 93 20.24 3.00 19.82
C ILE A 93 19.87 4.37 19.25
N LEU A 94 20.82 5.30 19.31
CA LEU A 94 20.71 6.65 18.75
C LEU A 94 21.29 6.69 17.33
N GLY A 95 20.52 7.25 16.41
CA GLY A 95 20.96 7.62 15.07
C GLY A 95 21.28 9.12 14.97
N ASP A 96 22.36 9.44 14.28
CA ASP A 96 22.78 10.81 13.94
C ASP A 96 22.15 11.31 12.62
N GLU A 97 22.56 12.48 12.14
CA GLU A 97 22.08 13.08 10.88
C GLU A 97 22.34 12.21 9.63
N THR A 98 23.26 11.25 9.71
CA THR A 98 23.58 10.32 8.61
C THR A 98 22.77 9.02 8.69
N VAL A 99 21.99 8.82 9.77
CA VAL A 99 21.26 7.57 9.99
C VAL A 99 20.21 7.35 8.91
N ASN A 100 20.31 6.21 8.24
CA ASN A 100 19.29 5.76 7.33
C ASN A 100 18.42 4.71 8.03
N CYS A 101 17.19 5.08 8.39
CA CYS A 101 16.26 4.19 9.09
C CYS A 101 15.95 2.89 8.32
N HIS A 102 15.99 2.91 6.98
CA HIS A 102 15.86 1.69 6.16
C HIS A 102 17.07 0.76 6.31
N ARG A 103 18.23 1.29 6.71
CA ARG A 103 19.44 0.55 7.06
C ARG A 103 19.62 0.38 8.58
N ALA A 104 18.64 0.67 9.42
CA ALA A 104 18.80 0.59 10.89
C ALA A 104 19.28 -0.80 11.39
N PHE A 105 18.89 -1.88 10.72
CA PHE A 105 19.35 -3.25 11.00
C PHE A 105 20.74 -3.58 10.41
N ASN A 106 21.22 -2.76 9.48
CA ASN A 106 22.54 -2.87 8.82
C ASN A 106 23.56 -1.86 9.40
N VAL A 107 23.17 -1.09 10.44
CA VAL A 107 24.14 -0.40 11.29
C VAL A 107 24.80 -1.49 12.12
N GLU A 108 25.97 -1.96 11.67
CA GLU A 108 26.80 -2.82 12.49
C GLU A 108 27.01 -2.13 13.84
N VAL A 109 26.79 -2.89 14.91
CA VAL A 109 26.81 -2.36 16.27
C VAL A 109 28.21 -1.82 16.55
N PHE A 110 28.36 -0.48 16.50
CA PHE A 110 29.48 0.19 17.16
C PHE A 110 29.29 -0.04 18.66
N ARG A 111 30.08 -1.00 19.15
CA ARG A 111 30.02 -1.57 20.49
C ARG A 111 31.15 -1.06 21.35
#